data_AF-A0A286TTX6-F1
#
_entry.id   AF-A0A286TTX6-F1
#
_cell.length_a   1.000
_cell.length_b   1.000
_cell.length_c   1.000
_cell.angle_alpha   90.00
_cell.angle_beta   90.00
_cell.angle_gamma   90.00
#
_symmetry.space_group_name_H-M   'P 1'
#
loop_
_entity.id
_entity.type
_entity.pdbx_description
1 polymer ?
#
loop_
_entity_poly.entity_id
_entity_poly.type
_entity_poly.pdbx_seq_one_letter_code
_entity_poly.pdbx_strand_id
1 'polypeptide(L)'
;MNSFKMFMAQLFVTGNATQSEINKVFGLNPINMKRWSKRYREGGPGVFYQREIKRTPRVMTPEVIDTAQALLDEAHTGKEVAEKLGLKANTLYKAIREGKLRQNNDLKKK
;
A
#
# COMPACT_ATOMS: atom_id res chain seq x y z
N MET A 1 -15.87 -10.20 -0.96
CA MET A 1 -15.89 -11.21 0.12
C MET A 1 -14.64 -12.10 0.03
N ASN A 2 -13.79 -12.11 1.05
CA ASN A 2 -12.52 -12.87 1.03
C ASN A 2 -12.72 -14.37 1.32
N SER A 3 -13.68 -14.71 2.18
CA SER A 3 -14.08 -16.09 2.48
C SER A 3 -14.52 -16.86 1.24
N PHE A 4 -15.37 -16.28 0.40
CA PHE A 4 -15.81 -16.90 -0.84
C PHE A 4 -14.63 -17.29 -1.75
N LYS A 5 -13.70 -16.36 -1.99
CA LYS A 5 -12.51 -16.60 -2.83
C LYS A 5 -11.64 -17.71 -2.26
N MET A 6 -11.46 -17.73 -0.95
CA MET A 6 -10.70 -18.74 -0.22
C MET A 6 -11.34 -20.13 -0.37
N PHE A 7 -12.64 -20.27 -0.11
CA PHE A 7 -13.33 -21.56 -0.22
C PHE A 7 -13.31 -22.09 -1.66
N MET A 8 -13.55 -21.24 -2.66
CA MET A 8 -13.47 -21.67 -4.07
C MET A 8 -12.06 -22.13 -4.44
N ALA A 9 -11.03 -21.43 -3.97
CA ALA A 9 -9.65 -21.84 -4.18
C ALA A 9 -9.33 -23.17 -3.47
N GLN A 10 -9.80 -23.34 -2.23
CA GLN A 10 -9.66 -24.58 -1.47
C GLN A 10 -10.28 -25.75 -2.21
N LEU A 11 -11.54 -25.65 -2.63
CA LEU A 11 -12.25 -26.72 -3.36
C LEU A 11 -11.49 -27.16 -4.61
N PHE A 12 -10.94 -26.21 -5.36
CA PHE A 12 -10.15 -26.52 -6.54
C PHE A 12 -8.77 -27.12 -6.20
N VAL A 13 -8.08 -26.60 -5.18
CA VAL A 13 -6.74 -27.06 -4.81
C VAL A 13 -6.77 -28.45 -4.16
N THR A 14 -7.82 -28.77 -3.38
CA THR A 14 -7.99 -30.08 -2.75
C THR A 14 -8.61 -31.12 -3.70
N GLY A 15 -9.00 -30.74 -4.91
CA GLY A 15 -9.60 -31.64 -5.90
C GLY A 15 -11.07 -31.97 -5.67
N ASN A 16 -11.76 -31.23 -4.80
CA ASN A 16 -13.19 -31.42 -4.53
C ASN A 16 -14.09 -30.93 -5.67
N ALA A 17 -13.61 -29.99 -6.48
CA ALA A 17 -14.32 -29.52 -7.67
C ALA A 17 -13.32 -29.04 -8.73
N THR A 18 -13.70 -29.20 -9.99
CA THR A 18 -12.93 -28.67 -11.12
C THR A 18 -13.14 -27.16 -11.27
N GLN A 19 -12.18 -26.50 -11.92
CA GLN A 19 -12.30 -25.08 -12.25
C GLN A 19 -13.53 -24.81 -13.13
N SER A 20 -13.88 -25.73 -14.04
CA SER A 20 -15.02 -25.58 -14.95
C SER A 20 -16.36 -25.58 -14.19
N GLU A 21 -16.53 -26.52 -13.27
CA GLU A 21 -17.75 -26.62 -12.44
C GLU A 21 -17.95 -25.36 -11.60
N ILE A 22 -16.91 -24.92 -10.90
CA ILE A 22 -16.94 -23.70 -10.08
C ILE A 22 -17.30 -22.48 -10.95
N ASN A 23 -16.66 -22.31 -12.11
CA ASN A 23 -16.92 -21.18 -12.98
C ASN A 23 -18.36 -21.19 -13.53
N LYS A 24 -18.89 -22.37 -13.88
CA LYS A 24 -20.25 -22.53 -14.40
C LYS A 24 -21.31 -22.24 -13.33
N VAL A 25 -21.15 -22.78 -12.12
CA VAL A 25 -22.12 -22.62 -11.03
C VAL A 25 -22.16 -21.19 -10.51
N PHE A 26 -21.00 -20.55 -10.37
CA PHE A 26 -20.90 -19.22 -9.74
C PHE A 26 -20.71 -18.08 -10.75
N GLY A 27 -20.75 -18.35 -12.06
CA GLY A 27 -20.56 -17.35 -13.11
C GLY A 27 -19.19 -16.66 -13.05
N LEU A 28 -18.15 -17.38 -12.60
CA LEU A 28 -16.82 -16.78 -12.40
C LEU A 28 -16.00 -16.79 -13.69
N ASN A 29 -15.27 -15.70 -13.92
CA ASN A 29 -14.25 -15.68 -14.96
C ASN A 29 -13.11 -16.66 -14.59
N PRO A 30 -12.69 -17.58 -15.49
CA PRO A 30 -11.60 -18.53 -15.22
C PRO A 30 -10.30 -17.88 -14.71
N ILE A 31 -10.01 -16.64 -15.11
CA ILE A 31 -8.85 -15.87 -14.65
C ILE A 31 -8.89 -15.66 -13.13
N ASN A 32 -10.07 -15.43 -12.56
CA ASN A 32 -10.22 -15.27 -11.11
C ASN A 32 -9.83 -16.55 -10.38
N MET A 33 -10.29 -17.71 -10.86
CA MET A 33 -9.92 -18.99 -10.24
C MET A 33 -8.42 -19.28 -10.35
N LYS A 34 -7.78 -18.94 -11.47
CA LYS A 34 -6.31 -19.05 -11.58
C LYS A 34 -5.60 -18.18 -10.55
N ARG A 35 -6.04 -16.92 -10.36
CA ARG A 35 -5.45 -16.00 -9.37
C ARG A 35 -5.66 -16.46 -7.94
N TRP A 36 -6.87 -16.92 -7.59
CA TRP A 36 -7.18 -17.34 -6.23
C TRP A 36 -6.48 -18.65 -5.88
N SER A 37 -6.48 -19.63 -6.80
CA SER A 37 -5.76 -20.88 -6.60
C SER A 37 -4.25 -20.69 -6.46
N LYS A 38 -3.64 -19.78 -7.24
CA LYS A 38 -2.23 -19.39 -7.06
C LYS A 38 -1.98 -18.87 -5.64
N ARG A 39 -2.76 -17.86 -5.19
CA ARG A 39 -2.64 -17.33 -3.82
C ARG A 39 -2.78 -18.43 -2.76
N TYR A 40 -3.78 -19.30 -2.91
CA TYR A 40 -4.02 -20.39 -1.97
C TYR A 40 -2.85 -21.39 -1.92
N ARG A 41 -2.24 -21.73 -3.06
CA ARG A 41 -1.05 -22.61 -3.09
C ARG A 41 0.17 -21.97 -2.42
N GLU A 42 0.35 -20.66 -2.59
CA GLU A 42 1.54 -19.94 -2.09
C GLU A 42 1.48 -19.65 -0.59
N GLY A 43 0.30 -19.42 0.00
CA GLY A 43 0.20 -19.08 1.42
C GLY A 43 -1.04 -19.59 2.15
N GLY A 44 -1.73 -20.57 1.57
CA GLY A 44 -2.87 -21.24 2.20
C GLY A 44 -4.09 -20.34 2.37
N PRO A 45 -4.99 -20.64 3.33
CA PRO A 45 -6.21 -19.86 3.54
C PRO A 45 -5.95 -18.46 4.13
N GLY A 46 -4.88 -18.29 4.90
CA GLY A 46 -4.58 -17.03 5.62
C GLY A 46 -4.36 -15.82 4.70
N VAL A 47 -3.77 -16.03 3.51
CA VAL A 47 -3.47 -14.94 2.55
C VAL A 47 -4.70 -14.19 2.05
N PHE A 48 -5.90 -14.77 2.14
CA PHE A 48 -7.12 -14.09 1.74
C PHE A 48 -7.57 -13.04 2.75
N TYR A 49 -7.10 -13.13 4.00
CA TYR A 49 -7.45 -12.23 5.10
C TYR A 49 -6.31 -11.30 5.50
N GLN A 50 -5.11 -11.52 4.98
CA GLN A 50 -3.99 -10.60 5.18
C GLN A 50 -4.31 -9.23 4.59
N ARG A 51 -3.95 -8.18 5.34
CA ARG A 51 -4.02 -6.81 4.84
C ARG A 51 -3.11 -6.68 3.63
N GLU A 52 -3.59 -6.00 2.60
CA GLU A 52 -2.82 -5.74 1.39
C GLU A 52 -1.54 -4.99 1.75
N ILE A 53 -0.40 -5.48 1.27
CA ILE A 53 0.89 -4.80 1.45
C ILE A 53 0.80 -3.49 0.67
N LYS A 54 0.61 -2.39 1.38
CA LYS A 54 0.64 -1.06 0.77
C LYS A 54 2.05 -0.81 0.26
N ARG A 55 2.15 -0.29 -0.96
CA ARG A 55 3.44 0.11 -1.53
C ARG A 55 4.10 1.11 -0.58
N THR A 56 5.38 0.86 -0.28
CA THR A 56 6.18 1.81 0.48
C THR A 56 6.35 3.11 -0.32
N PRO A 57 6.38 4.27 0.36
CA PRO A 57 6.62 5.54 -0.32
C PRO A 57 8.02 5.54 -0.94
N ARG A 58 8.09 5.70 -2.27
CA ARG A 58 9.35 5.71 -3.03
C ARG A 58 10.20 6.96 -2.77
N VAL A 59 9.55 8.07 -2.40
CA VAL A 59 10.20 9.39 -2.31
C VAL A 59 10.38 9.83 -0.86
N MET A 60 9.38 9.60 0.00
CA MET A 60 9.46 9.90 1.43
C MET A 60 9.85 8.65 2.20
N THR A 61 11.09 8.19 2.00
CA THR A 61 11.69 7.15 2.83
C THR A 61 11.98 7.71 4.23
N PRO A 62 12.19 6.87 5.26
CA PRO A 62 12.52 7.34 6.60
C PRO A 62 13.72 8.30 6.62
N GLU A 63 14.79 7.96 5.90
CA GLU A 63 16.00 8.79 5.77
C GLU A 63 15.72 10.17 5.17
N VAL A 64 14.86 10.23 4.14
CA VAL A 64 14.45 11.49 3.50
C VAL A 64 13.56 12.30 4.44
N ILE A 65 12.72 11.66 5.24
CA ILE A 65 11.89 12.33 6.25
C ILE A 65 12.77 12.96 7.32
N ASP A 66 13.76 12.22 7.85
CA ASP A 66 14.67 12.73 8.89
C ASP A 66 15.48 13.94 8.37
N THR A 67 16.01 13.82 7.15
CA THR A 67 16.77 14.91 6.51
C THR A 67 15.88 16.12 6.22
N ALA A 68 14.65 15.89 5.72
CA ALA A 68 13.70 16.97 5.46
C ALA A 68 13.25 17.66 6.75
N GLN A 69 13.09 16.91 7.84
CA GLN A 69 12.71 17.47 9.14
C GLN A 69 13.83 18.34 9.71
N ALA A 70 15.08 17.88 9.67
CA ALA A 70 16.23 18.68 10.10
C ALA A 70 16.33 20.02 9.33
N LEU A 71 16.15 19.98 8.00
CA LEU A 71 16.15 21.20 7.18
C LEU A 71 14.98 22.14 7.52
N LEU A 72 13.78 21.61 7.77
CA LEU A 72 12.64 22.40 8.23
C LEU A 72 12.87 23.00 9.63
N ASP A 73 13.61 22.30 10.49
CA ASP A 73 13.96 22.76 11.83
C ASP A 73 14.97 23.91 11.82
N GLU A 74 15.88 23.93 10.85
CA GLU A 74 16.80 25.04 10.56
C GLU A 74 16.11 26.28 9.94
N ALA A 75 14.78 26.40 10.07
CA ALA A 75 13.94 27.51 9.58
C ALA A 75 13.80 27.63 8.05
N HIS A 76 14.06 26.56 7.29
CA HIS A 76 13.78 26.54 5.85
C HIS A 76 12.29 26.37 5.57
N THR A 77 11.82 26.97 4.47
CA THR A 77 10.45 26.75 3.99
C THR A 77 10.35 25.40 3.27
N GLY A 78 9.15 24.80 3.24
CA GLY A 78 8.93 23.53 2.54
C GLY A 78 9.30 23.57 1.05
N LYS A 79 9.30 24.74 0.41
CA LYS A 79 9.77 24.93 -0.97
C LYS A 79 11.30 24.82 -1.06
N GLU A 80 12.03 25.50 -0.19
CA GLU A 80 13.51 25.47 -0.16
C GLU A 80 14.03 24.07 0.19
N VAL A 81 13.38 23.38 1.13
CA VAL A 81 13.71 21.99 1.47
C VAL A 81 13.48 21.07 0.27
N ALA A 82 12.39 21.27 -0.48
CA ALA A 82 12.13 20.49 -1.68
C ALA A 82 13.20 20.72 -2.76
N GLU A 83 13.63 21.97 -2.98
CA GLU A 83 14.70 22.30 -3.93
C GLU A 83 16.05 21.68 -3.51
N LYS A 84 16.42 21.77 -2.22
CA LYS A 84 17.64 21.15 -1.69
C LYS A 84 17.66 19.63 -1.82
N LEU A 85 16.51 18.97 -1.65
CA LEU A 85 16.38 17.51 -1.76
C LEU A 85 16.10 17.03 -3.20
N GLY A 86 16.00 17.93 -4.18
CA GLY A 86 15.65 17.59 -5.56
C GLY A 86 14.23 17.01 -5.70
N LEU A 87 13.33 17.35 -4.78
CA LEU A 87 11.96 16.87 -4.71
C LEU A 87 10.97 17.91 -5.24
N LYS A 88 9.79 17.44 -5.67
CA LYS A 88 8.68 18.35 -5.96
C LYS A 88 8.17 18.97 -4.66
N ALA A 89 7.96 20.29 -4.63
CA ALA A 89 7.37 20.98 -3.48
C ALA A 89 6.03 20.38 -3.04
N ASN A 90 5.20 19.92 -3.99
CA ASN A 90 3.95 19.21 -3.69
C ASN A 90 4.13 17.94 -2.84
N THR A 91 5.28 17.25 -2.96
CA THR A 91 5.58 16.05 -2.15
C THR A 91 5.85 16.42 -0.70
N LEU A 92 6.59 17.52 -0.47
CA LEU A 92 6.83 18.10 0.87
C LEU A 92 5.52 18.58 1.50
N TYR A 93 4.71 19.37 0.78
CA TYR A 93 3.42 19.86 1.29
C TYR A 93 2.45 18.72 1.60
N LYS A 94 2.44 17.66 0.79
CA LYS A 94 1.66 16.45 1.07
C LYS A 94 2.13 15.77 2.35
N ALA A 95 3.44 15.66 2.57
CA ALA A 95 3.98 15.06 3.80
C ALA A 95 3.64 15.90 5.05
N ILE A 96 3.69 17.23 4.95
CA ILE A 96 3.28 18.14 6.02
C ILE A 96 1.79 17.97 6.33
N ARG A 97 0.92 17.96 5.29
CA ARG A 97 -0.53 17.78 5.46
C ARG A 97 -0.90 16.41 6.05
N GLU A 98 -0.15 15.37 5.71
CA GLU A 98 -0.31 14.02 6.27
C GLU A 98 0.28 13.88 7.68
N GLY A 99 0.89 14.94 8.24
CA GLY A 99 1.50 14.95 9.57
C GLY A 99 2.84 14.21 9.67
N LYS A 100 3.47 13.89 8.53
CA LYS A 100 4.77 13.20 8.45
C LYS A 100 5.95 14.13 8.68
N LEU A 101 5.78 15.42 8.38
CA LEU A 101 6.76 16.48 8.63
C LEU A 101 6.08 17.60 9.41
N ARG A 102 6.82 18.23 10.32
CA ARG A 102 6.37 19.37 11.12
C ARG A 102 6.93 20.64 10.52
N GLN A 103 6.06 21.63 10.32
CA GLN A 103 6.48 22.94 9.85
C GLN A 103 6.46 23.91 11.03
N ASN A 104 7.61 24.48 11.39
CA ASN A 104 7.79 25.37 12.56
C ASN A 104 7.11 26.76 12.42
N ASN A 105 6.09 26.88 11.56
CA ASN A 105 5.30 28.11 11.44
C ASN A 105 4.49 28.43 12.72
N ASP A 106 4.37 27.49 13.66
CA ASP A 106 3.74 27.73 14.97
C ASP A 106 4.59 28.63 15.90
N LEU A 107 5.86 28.89 15.60
CA LEU A 107 6.70 29.86 16.33
C LEU A 107 6.56 31.31 15.85
N LYS A 108 5.82 31.57 14.76
CA LYS A 108 5.55 32.92 14.23
C LYS A 108 4.16 33.47 14.61
N LYS A 109 3.57 32.99 15.70
CA LYS A 109 2.45 33.65 16.40
C LYS A 109 2.92 34.21 17.74
N LYS A 110 3.69 35.30 17.70
CA LYS A 110 3.82 36.23 18.82
C LYS A 110 4.20 37.60 18.30
#